data_AF-A0A961UH91-F1
#
_entry.id   AF-A0A961UH91-F1
#
_cell.length_a   1.000
_cell.length_b   1.000
_cell.length_c   1.000
_cell.angle_alpha   90.00
_cell.angle_beta   90.00
_cell.angle_gamma   90.00
#
_symmetry.space_group_name_H-M   'P 1'
#
loop_
_entity.id
_entity.type
_entity.pdbx_description
1 polymer ?
#
loop_
_entity_poly.entity_id
_entity_poly.type
_entity_poly.pdbx_seq_one_letter_code
_entity_poly.pdbx_strand_id
1 'polypeptide(L)'
;MAWSKRNPASDETVREVITVCAPQLPSPEEVFLAWLVHLPPHADIAKAAAEEIARIDSSSPLLPQAKRLREIFSEAAHEAGRWKRGISHAS
;
A
#
# COMPACT_ATOMS: atom_id res chain seq x y z
N MET A 1 16.18 29.17 -52.90
CA MET A 1 15.27 28.01 -52.86
C MET A 1 16.13 26.77 -53.08
N ALA A 2 16.14 25.69 -52.29
CA ALA A 2 15.29 25.24 -51.22
C ALA A 2 16.11 24.36 -50.25
N TRP A 3 15.90 24.53 -48.95
CA TRP A 3 16.20 23.52 -47.93
C TRP A 3 15.13 22.44 -47.98
N SER A 4 15.49 21.16 -48.15
CA SER A 4 14.61 19.99 -47.93
C SER A 4 15.32 18.70 -48.35
N LYS A 5 15.33 17.58 -47.61
CA LYS A 5 14.55 17.17 -46.43
C LYS A 5 15.46 16.32 -45.54
N ARG A 6 15.59 16.73 -44.29
CA ARG A 6 15.71 15.78 -43.18
C ARG A 6 14.44 14.93 -43.25
N ASN A 7 14.53 13.60 -43.38
CA ASN A 7 13.42 12.72 -43.08
C ASN A 7 13.62 12.15 -41.67
N PRO A 8 12.86 12.60 -40.65
CA PRO A 8 13.03 12.22 -39.25
C PRO A 8 12.25 10.95 -38.83
N ALA A 9 11.90 10.04 -39.75
CA ALA A 9 10.96 8.95 -39.48
C ALA A 9 11.60 7.55 -39.41
N SER A 10 12.59 7.35 -38.54
CA SER A 10 13.01 5.99 -38.14
C SER A 10 13.41 5.86 -36.66
N ASP A 11 13.10 6.85 -35.83
CA ASP A 11 13.41 6.83 -34.40
C ASP A 11 12.13 6.65 -33.54
N GLU A 12 11.18 5.86 -34.03
CA GLU A 12 9.93 5.56 -33.33
C GLU A 12 9.99 4.19 -32.64
N THR A 13 11.05 3.90 -31.87
CA THR A 13 11.13 2.62 -31.13
C THR A 13 11.87 2.65 -29.79
N VAL A 14 12.12 3.81 -29.16
CA VAL A 14 12.48 3.75 -27.72
C VAL A 14 11.92 4.92 -26.93
N ARG A 15 10.60 4.93 -26.77
CA ARG A 15 9.98 5.53 -25.57
C ARG A 15 10.13 4.56 -24.39
N GLU A 16 11.35 4.09 -24.12
CA GLU A 16 11.69 3.68 -22.76
C GLU A 16 11.76 4.97 -21.95
N VAL A 17 10.64 5.28 -21.31
CA VAL A 17 10.62 6.21 -20.20
C VAL A 17 11.43 5.55 -19.08
N ILE A 18 12.73 5.80 -19.08
CA ILE A 18 13.62 5.45 -17.96
C ILE A 18 13.26 6.42 -16.83
N THR A 19 12.18 6.12 -16.11
CA THR A 19 11.97 6.63 -14.74
C THR A 19 12.75 5.71 -13.82
N VAL A 20 14.03 6.00 -13.66
CA VAL A 20 14.89 5.32 -12.69
C VAL A 20 15.45 6.37 -11.73
N CYS A 21 15.37 6.08 -10.43
CA CYS A 21 16.03 6.74 -9.30
C CYS A 21 15.28 7.82 -8.49
N ALA A 22 14.01 7.59 -8.15
CA ALA A 22 13.56 7.94 -6.80
C ALA A 22 12.95 6.67 -6.17
N PRO A 23 13.44 6.16 -5.03
CA PRO A 23 12.79 5.04 -4.38
C PRO A 23 11.36 5.47 -4.04
N GLN A 24 10.39 4.98 -4.81
CA GLN A 24 8.99 5.16 -4.48
C GLN A 24 8.77 4.37 -3.20
N LEU A 25 8.31 5.04 -2.14
CA LEU A 25 7.84 4.33 -0.97
C LEU A 25 6.70 3.40 -1.41
N PRO A 26 6.62 2.18 -0.87
CA PRO A 26 5.51 1.29 -1.17
C PRO A 26 4.19 1.97 -0.81
N SER A 27 3.15 1.69 -1.60
CA SER A 27 1.81 2.16 -1.29
C SER A 27 1.36 1.62 0.09
N PRO A 28 0.49 2.35 0.81
CA PRO A 28 -0.10 1.86 2.06
C PRO A 28 -0.73 0.47 1.90
N GLU A 29 -1.40 0.21 0.78
CA GLU A 29 -2.01 -1.08 0.45
C GLU A 29 -0.96 -2.20 0.31
N GLU A 30 0.18 -1.94 -0.35
CA GLU A 30 1.27 -2.91 -0.45
C GLU A 30 1.90 -3.22 0.91
N VAL A 31 2.10 -2.19 1.76
CA VAL A 31 2.61 -2.38 3.13
C VAL A 31 1.63 -3.22 3.95
N PHE A 32 0.33 -2.93 3.85
CA PHE A 32 -0.70 -3.69 4.55
C PHE A 32 -0.77 -5.14 4.09
N LEU A 33 -0.72 -5.40 2.77
CA LEU A 33 -0.72 -6.76 2.23
C LEU A 33 0.54 -7.52 2.68
N ALA A 34 1.71 -6.88 2.60
CA ALA A 34 2.95 -7.47 3.07
C ALA A 34 2.86 -7.79 4.57
N TRP A 35 2.30 -6.89 5.39
CA TRP A 35 2.07 -7.15 6.80
C TRP A 35 1.13 -8.35 7.03
N LEU A 36 0.02 -8.43 6.30
CA LEU A 36 -1.00 -9.47 6.46
C LEU A 36 -0.43 -10.87 6.17
N VAL A 37 0.37 -11.01 5.10
CA VAL A 37 0.95 -12.30 4.72
C VAL A 37 2.08 -12.75 5.66
N HIS A 38 2.67 -11.83 6.42
CA HIS A 38 3.71 -12.15 7.41
C HIS A 38 3.14 -12.46 8.81
N LEU A 39 1.83 -12.36 9.01
CA LEU A 39 1.23 -12.72 10.29
C LEU A 39 1.39 -14.23 10.56
N PRO A 40 1.63 -14.62 11.82
CA PRO A 40 1.65 -16.04 12.19
C PRO A 40 0.33 -16.75 11.84
N PRO A 41 0.38 -18.05 11.55
CA PRO A 41 -0.83 -18.87 11.46
C PRO A 41 -1.69 -18.67 12.72
N HIS A 42 -3.00 -18.47 12.53
CA HIS A 42 -3.96 -18.23 13.61
C HIS A 42 -3.79 -16.90 14.40
N ALA A 43 -3.03 -15.94 13.88
CA ALA A 43 -2.98 -14.61 14.49
C ALA A 43 -4.38 -13.97 14.56
N ASP A 44 -4.67 -13.31 15.69
CA ASP A 44 -5.86 -12.47 15.82
C ASP A 44 -5.62 -11.16 15.06
N ILE A 45 -6.13 -11.10 13.83
CA ILE A 45 -5.95 -9.95 12.93
C ILE A 45 -6.43 -8.65 13.58
N ALA A 46 -7.52 -8.69 14.34
CA ALA A 46 -8.05 -7.49 14.98
C ALA A 46 -7.10 -6.95 16.05
N LYS A 47 -6.56 -7.86 16.88
CA LYS A 47 -5.56 -7.50 17.89
C LYS A 47 -4.27 -7.00 17.24
N ALA A 48 -3.75 -7.72 16.25
CA ALA A 48 -2.51 -7.36 15.56
C ALA A 48 -2.61 -6.00 14.85
N ALA A 49 -3.75 -5.72 14.20
CA ALA A 49 -4.00 -4.43 13.57
C ALA A 49 -4.07 -3.29 14.60
N ALA A 50 -4.68 -3.53 15.77
CA ALA A 50 -4.72 -2.53 16.85
C ALA A 50 -3.32 -2.20 17.40
N GLU A 51 -2.47 -3.21 17.57
CA GLU A 51 -1.07 -3.03 17.95
C GLU A 51 -0.31 -2.19 16.91
N GLU A 52 -0.56 -2.44 15.62
CA GLU A 52 0.09 -1.68 14.55
C GLU A 52 -0.38 -0.22 14.46
N ILE A 53 -1.67 0.04 14.68
CA ILE A 53 -2.20 1.42 14.79
C ILE A 53 -1.49 2.17 15.93
N ALA A 54 -1.29 1.53 17.08
CA ALA A 54 -0.58 2.16 18.20
C ALA A 54 0.88 2.50 17.83
N ARG A 55 1.56 1.64 17.05
CA ARG A 55 2.91 1.93 16.54
C ARG A 55 2.90 3.11 15.57
N ILE A 56 1.96 3.14 14.63
CA ILE A 56 1.81 4.27 13.69
C ILE A 56 1.55 5.57 14.47
N ASP A 57 0.57 5.56 15.38
CA ASP A 57 0.16 6.74 16.15
C ASP A 57 1.30 7.31 17.03
N SER A 58 2.29 6.50 17.39
CA SER A 58 3.49 6.95 18.11
C SER A 58 4.45 7.82 17.26
N SER A 59 4.34 7.78 15.94
CA SER A 59 5.26 8.46 15.00
C SER A 59 4.81 9.88 14.61
N SER A 60 4.24 10.63 15.55
CA SER A 60 3.67 11.95 15.28
C SER A 60 4.74 13.01 14.96
N PRO A 61 4.54 13.89 13.94
CA PRO A 61 3.35 14.03 13.09
C PRO A 61 3.31 13.05 11.90
N LEU A 62 2.12 12.52 11.59
CA LEU A 62 1.93 11.55 10.50
C LEU A 62 1.94 12.19 9.11
N LEU A 63 2.73 11.61 8.22
CA LEU A 63 2.67 11.87 6.78
C LEU A 63 1.35 11.35 6.17
N PRO A 64 0.87 11.90 5.04
CA PRO A 64 -0.39 11.47 4.42
C PRO A 64 -0.46 9.95 4.14
N GLN A 65 0.64 9.34 3.70
CA GLN A 65 0.70 7.89 3.44
C GLN A 65 0.55 7.07 4.73
N ALA A 66 1.15 7.53 5.84
CA ALA A 66 1.02 6.88 7.14
C ALA A 66 -0.41 7.02 7.71
N LYS A 67 -1.08 8.15 7.44
CA LYS A 67 -2.51 8.32 7.78
C LYS A 67 -3.37 7.33 7.01
N ARG A 68 -3.15 7.18 5.71
CA ARG A 68 -3.87 6.20 4.89
C ARG A 68 -3.63 4.77 5.38
N LEU A 69 -2.39 4.43 5.71
CA LEU A 69 -2.06 3.12 6.27
C LEU A 69 -2.80 2.85 7.58
N ARG A 70 -2.84 3.83 8.48
CA ARG A 70 -3.60 3.77 9.74
C ARG A 70 -5.10 3.51 9.52
N GLU A 71 -5.70 4.13 8.50
CA GLU A 71 -7.11 3.91 8.14
C GLU A 71 -7.34 2.46 7.71
N ILE A 72 -6.49 1.91 6.83
CA ILE A 72 -6.60 0.53 6.36
C ILE A 72 -6.52 -0.45 7.54
N PHE A 73 -5.59 -0.23 8.47
CA PHE A 73 -5.51 -1.04 9.69
C PHE A 73 -6.76 -0.92 10.57
N SER A 74 -7.35 0.27 10.65
CA SER A 74 -8.58 0.49 11.42
C SER A 74 -9.73 -0.30 10.81
N GLU A 75 -9.91 -0.24 9.48
CA GLU A 75 -10.90 -1.04 8.75
C GLU A 75 -10.70 -2.54 8.99
N ALA A 76 -9.47 -3.04 8.86
CA ALA A 76 -9.14 -4.44 9.12
C ALA A 76 -9.48 -4.88 10.57
N ALA A 77 -9.17 -4.05 11.56
CA ALA A 77 -9.48 -4.32 12.96
C ALA A 77 -11.00 -4.42 13.21
N HIS A 78 -11.76 -3.50 12.59
CA HIS A 78 -13.21 -3.50 12.68
C HIS A 78 -13.83 -4.74 12.02
N GLU A 79 -13.43 -5.07 10.79
CA GLU A 79 -13.95 -6.21 10.03
C GLU A 79 -13.64 -7.54 10.70
N ALA A 80 -12.38 -7.78 11.08
CA ALA A 80 -11.97 -9.00 11.76
C ALA A 80 -12.70 -9.16 13.10
N GLY A 81 -12.92 -8.06 13.83
CA GLY A 81 -13.71 -8.06 15.06
C GLY A 81 -15.19 -8.40 14.85
N ARG A 82 -15.81 -7.94 13.74
CA ARG A 82 -17.19 -8.31 13.40
C ARG A 82 -17.32 -9.80 13.11
N TRP A 83 -16.39 -10.34 12.31
CA TRP A 83 -16.36 -11.77 11.99
C TRP A 83 -16.27 -12.65 13.24
N LYS A 84 -15.39 -12.29 14.18
CA LYS A 84 -15.23 -13.00 15.45
C LYS A 84 -16.52 -13.02 16.29
N ARG A 85 -17.27 -11.91 16.34
CA ARG A 85 -18.55 -11.84 17.05
C ARG A 85 -19.66 -12.63 16.35
N GLY A 86 -19.72 -12.59 15.03
CA GLY A 86 -20.71 -13.33 14.24
C GLY A 86 -20.61 -14.84 14.42
N ILE A 87 -19.39 -15.38 14.51
CA ILE A 87 -19.16 -16.81 14.75
C ILE A 87 -19.59 -17.22 16.17
N SER A 88 -19.30 -16.40 17.18
CA SER A 88 -19.62 -16.72 18.57
C SER A 88 -21.12 -16.79 18.88
N HIS A 89 -21.99 -16.27 18.01
CA HIS A 89 -23.44 -16.37 18.15
C HIS A 89 -24.06 -17.58 17.43
N ALA A 90 -23.28 -18.33 16.67
CA ALA A 90 -23.73 -19.49 15.88
C ALA A 90 -23.34 -20.85 16.50
N SER A 91 -22.84 -20.86 17.75
CA SER A 91 -22.41 -22.06 18.50
C SER A 91 -23.29 -22.33 19.71
#